data_AF-A0A7V8E2U3-F1
#
_entry.id   AF-A0A7V8E2U3-F1
#
_cell.length_a   1.000
_cell.length_b   1.000
_cell.length_c   1.000
_cell.angle_alpha   90.00
_cell.angle_beta   90.00
_cell.angle_gamma   90.00
#
_symmetry.space_group_name_H-M   'P 1'
#
loop_
_entity.id
_entity.type
_entity.pdbx_description
1 polymer ?
#
loop_
_entity_poly.entity_id
_entity_poly.type
_entity_poly.pdbx_seq_one_letter_code
_entity_poly.pdbx_strand_id
1 'polypeptide(L)'
;MADDPLKYFRIETRELAQGLSRGTLELEKGAPSKDAVRSLLRLAHTLKGAARVVRQPEIAEQAHAIEDALAPFRESGGPVPRSAIDLLLASLDAITARLASLDDAPPAEAARGAPEGRFETVRLELRDMDALFESAGESATRLAALTARLDGLEAAWLRLQATLSAALRRDEAAGGIPRALRAPLEDAREAV
;
A
#
# COMPACT_ATOMS: atom_id res chain seq x y z
N MET A 1 27.79 -31.38 -6.01
CA MET A 1 27.67 -30.49 -4.83
C MET A 1 26.23 -30.05 -4.77
N ALA A 2 25.50 -30.38 -3.70
CA ALA A 2 24.13 -29.90 -3.55
C ALA A 2 24.17 -28.38 -3.49
N ASP A 3 23.40 -27.71 -4.36
CA ASP A 3 23.25 -26.27 -4.34
C ASP A 3 22.61 -25.89 -3.01
N ASP A 4 23.23 -24.96 -2.28
CA ASP A 4 22.77 -24.53 -0.96
C ASP A 4 21.56 -23.60 -1.15
N PRO A 5 20.32 -24.07 -0.86
CA PRO A 5 19.12 -23.33 -1.20
C PRO A 5 18.96 -22.05 -0.39
N LEU A 6 19.70 -21.89 0.72
CA LEU A 6 19.62 -20.71 1.59
C LEU A 6 20.75 -19.72 1.35
N LYS A 7 21.69 -19.98 0.45
CA LYS A 7 22.88 -19.14 0.22
C LYS A 7 22.52 -17.65 0.06
N TYR A 8 21.65 -17.35 -0.89
CA TYR A 8 21.25 -15.97 -1.20
C TYR A 8 20.40 -15.36 -0.09
N PHE A 9 19.48 -16.13 0.49
CA PHE A 9 18.68 -15.68 1.62
C PHE A 9 19.57 -15.26 2.80
N ARG A 10 20.63 -16.03 3.10
CA ARG A 10 21.55 -15.70 4.17
C ARG A 10 22.34 -14.43 3.91
N ILE A 11 22.76 -14.19 2.67
CA ILE A 11 23.45 -12.96 2.27
C ILE A 11 22.50 -11.76 2.45
N GLU A 12 21.32 -11.83 1.84
CA GLU A 12 20.32 -10.77 1.88
C GLU A 12 19.85 -10.46 3.31
N THR A 13 19.61 -11.49 4.12
CA THR A 13 19.21 -11.33 5.52
C THR A 13 20.25 -10.55 6.32
N ARG A 14 21.55 -10.78 6.09
CA ARG A 14 22.62 -10.01 6.76
C ARG A 14 22.58 -8.54 6.36
N GLU A 15 22.38 -8.25 5.08
CA GLU A 15 22.28 -6.87 4.58
C GLU A 15 21.07 -6.14 5.17
N LEU A 16 19.90 -6.80 5.17
CA LEU A 16 18.67 -6.28 5.76
C LEU A 16 18.81 -6.06 7.26
N ALA A 17 19.37 -7.03 8.01
CA ALA A 17 19.62 -6.91 9.43
C ALA A 17 20.60 -5.78 9.78
N GLN A 18 21.65 -5.58 8.97
CA GLN A 18 22.55 -4.43 9.12
C GLN A 18 21.86 -3.09 8.85
N GLY A 19 20.96 -3.03 7.85
CA GLY A 19 20.14 -1.85 7.60
C GLY A 19 19.21 -1.53 8.78
N LEU A 20 18.53 -2.54 9.30
CA LEU A 20 17.65 -2.44 10.45
C LEU A 20 18.42 -1.99 11.70
N SER A 21 19.55 -2.62 12.01
CA SER A 21 20.40 -2.27 13.16
C SER A 21 20.84 -0.81 13.11
N ARG A 22 21.36 -0.35 11.95
CA ARG A 22 21.75 1.05 11.78
C ARG A 22 20.58 2.01 12.00
N GLY A 23 19.44 1.75 11.38
CA GLY A 23 18.28 2.62 11.53
C GLY A 23 17.72 2.65 12.95
N THR A 24 17.74 1.52 13.67
CA THR A 24 17.34 1.45 15.08
C THR A 24 18.25 2.29 15.97
N LEU A 25 19.57 2.25 15.75
CA LEU A 25 20.53 3.08 16.49
C LEU A 25 20.34 4.57 16.21
N GLU A 26 19.96 4.96 14.99
CA GLU A 26 19.64 6.35 14.68
C GLU A 26 18.37 6.83 15.39
N LEU A 27 17.35 5.96 15.51
CA LEU A 27 16.17 6.25 16.31
C LEU A 27 16.51 6.40 17.81
N GLU A 28 17.40 5.54 18.34
CA GLU A 28 17.84 5.60 19.74
C GLU A 28 18.51 6.94 20.09
N LYS A 29 19.29 7.50 19.16
CA LYS A 29 19.95 8.81 19.32
C LYS A 29 18.98 10.01 19.31
N GLY A 30 17.67 9.76 19.19
CA GLY A 30 16.64 10.79 19.22
C GLY A 30 16.44 11.51 17.89
N ALA A 31 16.85 10.90 16.77
CA ALA A 31 16.59 11.46 15.45
C ALA A 31 15.07 11.51 15.19
N PRO A 32 14.48 12.68 14.90
CA PRO A 32 13.09 12.76 14.47
C PRO A 32 13.02 12.25 13.05
N SER A 33 12.50 11.04 12.83
CA SER A 33 12.61 10.47 11.48
C SER A 33 11.44 9.59 11.13
N LYS A 34 10.36 10.26 10.74
CA LYS A 34 9.31 9.69 9.89
C LYS A 34 9.91 8.88 8.74
N ASP A 35 10.99 9.38 8.12
CA ASP A 35 11.68 8.71 7.03
C ASP A 35 12.51 7.50 7.48
N ALA A 36 13.16 7.52 8.66
CA ALA A 36 13.87 6.33 9.14
C ALA A 36 12.89 5.25 9.59
N VAL A 37 11.77 5.59 10.25
CA VAL A 37 10.70 4.63 10.57
C VAL A 37 10.17 4.00 9.30
N ARG A 38 9.89 4.78 8.25
CA ARG A 38 9.46 4.25 6.94
C ARG A 38 10.53 3.37 6.29
N SER A 39 11.80 3.73 6.42
CA SER A 39 12.91 2.91 5.91
C SER A 39 12.99 1.57 6.62
N LEU A 40 12.93 1.57 7.95
CA LEU A 40 12.93 0.37 8.78
C LEU A 40 11.72 -0.52 8.50
N LEU A 41 10.53 0.05 8.35
CA LEU A 41 9.33 -0.70 7.96
C LEU A 41 9.50 -1.41 6.61
N ARG A 42 10.10 -0.75 5.61
CA ARG A 42 10.39 -1.40 4.32
C ARG A 42 11.39 -2.54 4.46
N LEU A 43 12.47 -2.34 5.22
CA LEU A 43 13.49 -3.39 5.45
C LEU A 43 12.88 -4.60 6.15
N ALA A 44 12.10 -4.37 7.20
CA ALA A 44 11.40 -5.42 7.94
C ALA A 44 10.40 -6.18 7.06
N HIS A 45 9.65 -5.45 6.22
CA HIS A 45 8.71 -6.02 5.26
C HIS A 45 9.40 -6.95 4.26
N THR A 46 10.51 -6.49 3.66
CA THR A 46 11.31 -7.29 2.72
C THR A 46 11.86 -8.53 3.41
N LEU A 47 12.42 -8.39 4.62
CA LEU A 47 12.95 -9.52 5.39
C LEU A 47 11.88 -10.57 5.70
N LYS A 48 10.69 -10.13 6.13
CA LYS A 48 9.54 -11.00 6.38
C LYS A 48 9.14 -11.77 5.10
N GLY A 49 9.08 -11.09 3.97
CA GLY A 49 8.77 -11.69 2.67
C GLY A 49 9.80 -12.75 2.28
N ALA A 50 11.09 -12.41 2.32
CA ALA A 50 12.19 -13.32 2.01
C ALA A 50 12.17 -14.56 2.92
N ALA A 51 12.00 -14.37 4.23
CA ALA A 51 11.97 -15.44 5.21
C ALA A 51 10.79 -16.42 4.97
N ARG A 52 9.61 -15.91 4.58
CA ARG A 52 8.47 -16.76 4.22
C ARG A 52 8.73 -17.59 2.96
N VAL A 53 9.35 -17.00 1.93
CA VAL A 53 9.67 -17.69 0.67
C VAL A 53 10.58 -18.90 0.92
N VAL A 54 11.58 -18.75 1.80
CA VAL A 54 12.52 -19.83 2.15
C VAL A 54 12.13 -20.65 3.38
N ARG A 55 10.89 -20.48 3.86
CA ARG A 55 10.33 -21.23 5.01
C ARG A 55 11.16 -21.13 6.29
N GLN A 56 11.57 -19.90 6.64
CA GLN A 56 12.20 -19.56 7.92
C GLN A 56 11.19 -18.81 8.81
N PRO A 57 10.24 -19.52 9.45
CA PRO A 57 9.13 -18.89 10.18
C PRO A 57 9.62 -18.05 11.36
N GLU A 58 10.66 -18.47 12.08
CA GLU A 58 11.12 -17.72 13.25
C GLU A 58 11.68 -16.34 12.83
N ILE A 59 12.42 -16.26 11.71
CA ILE A 59 12.91 -14.98 11.17
C ILE A 59 11.73 -14.12 10.70
N ALA A 60 10.71 -14.72 10.06
CA ALA A 60 9.53 -14.01 9.61
C ALA A 60 8.71 -13.42 10.78
N GLU A 61 8.61 -14.13 11.89
CA GLU A 61 7.94 -13.67 13.11
C GLU A 61 8.66 -12.50 13.76
N GLN A 62 9.99 -12.56 13.87
CA GLN A 62 10.78 -11.44 14.40
C GLN A 62 10.68 -10.20 13.49
N ALA A 63 10.73 -10.38 12.17
CA ALA A 63 10.54 -9.28 11.22
C ALA A 63 9.13 -8.65 11.33
N HIS A 64 8.11 -9.46 11.62
CA HIS A 64 6.76 -8.98 11.86
C HIS A 64 6.64 -8.20 13.18
N ALA A 65 7.27 -8.68 14.26
CA ALA A 65 7.31 -7.96 15.53
C ALA A 65 7.96 -6.56 15.39
N ILE A 66 9.00 -6.45 14.54
CA ILE A 66 9.61 -5.17 14.16
C ILE A 66 8.61 -4.26 13.44
N GLU A 67 7.84 -4.79 12.47
CA GLU A 67 6.81 -4.01 11.77
C GLU A 67 5.73 -3.49 12.73
N ASP A 68 5.22 -4.36 13.60
CA ASP A 68 4.17 -4.04 14.57
C ASP A 68 4.63 -2.98 15.57
N ALA A 69 5.87 -3.07 16.05
CA ALA A 69 6.45 -2.08 16.96
C ALA A 69 6.64 -0.71 16.30
N LEU A 70 6.89 -0.65 14.98
CA LEU A 70 7.11 0.60 14.25
C LEU A 70 5.84 1.20 13.64
N ALA A 71 4.80 0.39 13.41
CA ALA A 71 3.57 0.81 12.75
C ALA A 71 2.90 2.05 13.37
N PRO A 72 2.80 2.19 14.71
CA PRO A 72 2.21 3.37 15.35
C PRO A 72 2.98 4.66 15.04
N PHE A 73 4.28 4.55 14.75
CA PHE A 73 5.17 5.69 14.52
C PHE A 73 5.32 6.07 13.05
N ARG A 74 4.70 5.32 12.12
CA ARG A 74 4.86 5.46 10.66
C ARG A 74 4.61 6.87 10.14
N GLU A 75 3.56 7.52 10.66
CA GLU A 75 3.19 8.88 10.27
C GLU A 75 3.57 9.92 11.33
N SER A 76 4.06 9.46 12.48
CA SER A 76 4.51 10.33 13.57
C SER A 76 5.87 10.94 13.24
N GLY A 77 6.04 12.24 13.53
CA GLY A 77 7.35 12.90 13.51
C GLY A 77 8.02 12.94 14.89
N GLY A 78 7.40 12.31 15.90
CA GLY A 78 7.88 12.30 17.28
C GLY A 78 8.93 11.22 17.54
N PRO A 79 9.57 11.25 18.71
CA PRO A 79 10.54 10.24 19.11
C PRO A 79 9.88 8.87 19.29
N VAL A 80 10.59 7.81 18.88
CA VAL A 80 10.19 6.42 19.16
C VAL A 80 10.55 6.11 20.62
N PRO A 81 9.63 5.55 21.43
CA PRO A 81 9.89 5.27 22.83
C PRO A 81 10.96 4.19 22.98
N ARG A 82 11.75 4.29 24.05
CA ARG A 82 12.85 3.35 24.34
C ARG A 82 12.39 1.90 24.39
N SER A 83 11.20 1.62 24.92
CA SER A 83 10.63 0.26 24.93
C SER A 83 10.45 -0.34 23.54
N ALA A 84 10.12 0.47 22.53
CA ALA A 84 10.04 0.01 21.15
C ALA A 84 11.45 -0.21 20.57
N ILE A 85 12.42 0.66 20.89
CA ILE A 85 13.82 0.46 20.53
C ILE A 85 14.38 -0.84 21.09
N ASP A 86 14.13 -1.12 22.37
CA ASP A 86 14.57 -2.35 23.05
C ASP A 86 13.98 -3.60 22.36
N LEU A 87 12.71 -3.55 21.95
CA LEU A 87 12.05 -4.64 21.21
C LEU A 87 12.69 -4.84 19.82
N LEU A 88 12.99 -3.76 19.09
CA LEU A 88 13.65 -3.82 17.79
C LEU A 88 15.03 -4.48 17.90
N LEU A 89 15.82 -4.09 18.90
CA LEU A 89 17.14 -4.67 19.16
C LEU A 89 17.03 -6.15 19.54
N ALA A 90 16.12 -6.51 20.45
CA ALA A 90 15.89 -7.90 20.82
C ALA A 90 15.47 -8.79 19.63
N SER A 91 14.62 -8.25 18.75
CA SER A 91 14.19 -8.95 17.53
C SER A 91 15.36 -9.13 16.55
N LEU A 92 16.23 -8.14 16.41
CA LEU A 92 17.42 -8.22 15.57
C LEU A 92 18.45 -9.22 16.10
N ASP A 93 18.62 -9.28 17.42
CA ASP A 93 19.48 -10.28 18.06
C ASP A 93 18.95 -11.69 17.81
N ALA A 94 17.63 -11.90 17.94
CA ALA A 94 16.98 -13.18 17.64
C ALA A 94 17.12 -13.58 16.15
N ILE A 95 16.95 -12.62 15.22
CA ILE A 95 17.18 -12.86 13.79
C ILE A 95 18.63 -13.28 13.53
N THR A 96 19.58 -12.57 14.12
CA THR A 96 21.01 -12.82 13.91
C THR A 96 21.43 -14.17 14.50
N ALA A 97 20.94 -14.51 15.69
CA ALA A 97 21.15 -15.82 16.31
C ALA A 97 20.56 -16.96 15.48
N ARG A 98 19.34 -16.77 14.95
CA ARG A 98 18.72 -17.76 14.07
C ARG A 98 19.51 -17.92 12.77
N LEU A 99 19.98 -16.83 12.19
CA LEU A 99 20.80 -16.85 10.99
C LEU A 99 22.12 -17.60 11.19
N ALA A 100 22.79 -17.39 12.33
CA ALA A 100 23.98 -18.15 12.70
C ALA A 100 23.70 -19.65 12.82
N SER A 101 22.56 -20.04 13.41
CA SER A 101 22.16 -21.46 13.48
C SER A 101 21.95 -22.10 12.10
N LEU A 102 21.56 -21.32 11.09
CA LEU A 102 21.41 -21.80 9.72
C LEU A 102 22.77 -21.97 9.03
N ASP A 103 23.79 -21.19 9.39
CA ASP A 103 25.17 -21.34 8.90
C ASP A 103 25.81 -22.66 9.33
N ASP A 104 25.54 -23.09 10.56
CA ASP A 104 26.10 -24.32 11.14
C ASP A 104 25.30 -25.60 10.79
N ALA A 105 24.05 -25.45 10.32
CA ALA A 105 23.18 -26.58 10.02
C ALA A 105 23.57 -27.27 8.70
N PRO A 106 23.55 -28.62 8.65
CA PRO A 106 23.68 -29.33 7.38
C PRO A 106 22.52 -28.92 6.43
N PRO A 107 22.77 -28.78 5.10
CA PRO A 107 21.79 -28.24 4.14
C PRO A 107 20.41 -28.93 4.16
N ALA A 108 20.38 -30.22 4.55
CA ALA A 108 19.17 -31.02 4.64
C ALA A 108 18.29 -30.69 5.87
N GLU A 109 18.84 -30.11 6.94
CA GLU A 109 18.10 -29.72 8.15
C GLU A 109 17.67 -28.26 8.11
N ALA A 110 18.49 -27.38 7.51
CA ALA A 110 18.15 -25.98 7.32
C ALA A 110 16.91 -25.77 6.44
N ALA A 111 16.64 -26.70 5.51
CA ALA A 111 15.45 -26.72 4.67
C ALA A 111 14.18 -27.30 5.35
N ARG A 112 14.30 -27.86 6.57
CA ARG A 112 13.22 -28.60 7.25
C ARG A 112 12.53 -27.82 8.39
N GLY A 113 12.63 -26.48 8.43
CA GLY A 113 11.84 -25.64 9.35
C GLY A 113 10.33 -25.76 9.09
N ALA A 114 9.65 -26.65 9.81
CA ALA A 114 8.20 -26.91 9.82
C ALA A 114 7.48 -25.99 10.84
N PRO A 115 6.12 -25.80 10.84
CA PRO A 115 5.05 -26.56 10.21
C PRO A 115 4.42 -25.88 8.99
N GLU A 116 3.62 -26.65 8.27
CA GLU A 116 2.79 -26.26 7.12
C GLU A 116 1.73 -25.22 7.51
N GLY A 117 2.16 -23.97 7.68
CA GLY A 117 1.28 -22.84 7.35
C GLY A 117 0.95 -22.98 5.87
N ARG A 118 -0.28 -23.41 5.57
CA ARG A 118 -0.83 -23.52 4.22
C ARG A 118 -0.97 -22.12 3.64
N PHE A 119 0.16 -21.51 3.28
CA PHE A 119 0.18 -20.34 2.43
C PHE A 119 0.08 -20.85 1.00
N GLU A 120 -1.04 -20.55 0.38
CA GLU A 120 -1.19 -20.66 -1.07
C GLU A 120 -0.30 -19.60 -1.70
N THR A 121 0.99 -19.92 -1.84
CA THR A 121 1.90 -19.14 -2.66
C THR A 121 1.45 -19.34 -4.10
N VAL A 122 0.65 -18.40 -4.59
CA VAL A 122 0.29 -18.34 -6.00
C VAL A 122 1.57 -18.04 -6.77
N ARG A 123 2.15 -19.10 -7.34
CA ARG A 123 3.30 -18.99 -8.24
C ARG A 123 2.77 -18.50 -9.58
N LEU A 124 2.66 -17.19 -9.73
CA LEU A 124 2.37 -16.57 -11.02
C LEU A 124 3.60 -16.76 -11.90
N GLU A 125 3.44 -17.42 -13.06
CA GLU A 125 4.51 -17.38 -14.06
C GLU A 125 4.65 -15.93 -14.53
N LEU A 126 5.88 -15.47 -14.80
CA LEU A 126 6.14 -14.09 -15.25
C LEU A 126 5.24 -13.67 -16.43
N ARG A 127 4.82 -14.64 -17.26
CA ARG A 127 3.92 -14.47 -18.40
C ARG A 127 2.48 -14.10 -18.01
N ASP A 128 2.00 -14.61 -16.88
CA ASP A 128 0.67 -14.28 -16.35
C ASP A 128 0.64 -12.85 -15.80
N MET A 129 1.79 -12.36 -15.35
CA MET A 129 1.93 -11.02 -14.79
C MET A 129 1.79 -9.95 -15.87
N ASP A 130 2.36 -10.17 -17.06
CA ASP A 130 2.24 -9.27 -18.20
C ASP A 130 0.77 -9.12 -18.64
N ALA A 131 0.03 -10.23 -18.73
CA ALA A 131 -1.39 -10.22 -19.06
C ALA A 131 -2.25 -9.51 -18.00
N LEU A 132 -1.91 -9.68 -16.71
CA LEU A 132 -2.57 -8.96 -15.62
C LEU A 132 -2.27 -7.45 -15.65
N PHE A 133 -1.03 -7.06 -15.93
CA PHE A 133 -0.67 -5.65 -16.06
C PHE A 133 -1.34 -4.98 -17.26
N GLU A 134 -1.44 -5.68 -18.38
CA GLU A 134 -2.14 -5.19 -19.56
C GLU A 134 -3.64 -5.03 -19.28
N SER A 135 -4.28 -6.02 -18.65
CA SER A 135 -5.69 -5.95 -18.26
C SER A 135 -5.98 -4.85 -17.23
N ALA A 136 -5.10 -4.68 -16.23
CA ALA A 136 -5.21 -3.62 -15.24
C ALA A 136 -5.00 -2.23 -15.87
N GLY A 137 -4.06 -2.12 -16.82
CA GLY A 137 -3.82 -0.91 -17.61
C GLY A 137 -5.04 -0.52 -18.44
N GLU A 138 -5.63 -1.46 -19.17
CA GLU A 138 -6.87 -1.24 -19.93
C GLU A 138 -8.02 -0.78 -19.03
N SER A 139 -8.15 -1.40 -17.86
CA SER A 139 -9.19 -1.06 -16.88
C SER A 139 -9.00 0.36 -16.33
N ALA A 140 -7.76 0.75 -16.04
CA ALA A 140 -7.43 2.11 -15.62
C ALA A 140 -7.75 3.14 -16.71
N THR A 141 -7.44 2.85 -17.99
CA THR A 141 -7.80 3.73 -19.12
C THR A 141 -9.32 3.87 -19.27
N ARG A 142 -10.09 2.78 -19.11
CA ARG A 142 -11.56 2.82 -19.16
C ARG A 142 -12.15 3.64 -18.02
N LEU A 143 -11.63 3.49 -16.79
CA LEU A 143 -12.06 4.29 -15.64
C LEU A 143 -11.75 5.78 -15.84
N ALA A 144 -10.55 6.12 -16.32
CA ALA A 144 -10.18 7.49 -16.61
C ALA A 144 -11.11 8.12 -17.66
N ALA A 145 -11.48 7.37 -18.70
CA ALA A 145 -12.43 7.83 -19.71
C ALA A 145 -13.86 8.05 -19.15
N LEU A 146 -14.30 7.21 -18.20
CA LEU A 146 -15.58 7.39 -17.52
C LEU A 146 -15.58 8.65 -16.65
N THR A 147 -14.53 8.85 -15.84
CA THR A 147 -14.38 10.07 -15.03
C THR A 147 -14.42 11.32 -15.91
N ALA A 148 -13.68 11.35 -17.02
CA ALA A 148 -13.70 12.48 -17.94
C ALA A 148 -15.08 12.74 -18.57
N ARG A 149 -15.88 11.69 -18.81
CA ARG A 149 -17.27 11.84 -19.30
C ARG A 149 -18.19 12.40 -18.22
N LEU A 150 -18.00 12.01 -16.96
CA LEU A 150 -18.76 12.57 -15.83
C LEU A 150 -18.45 14.06 -15.64
N ASP A 151 -17.17 14.45 -15.68
CA ASP A 151 -16.75 15.85 -15.61
C ASP A 151 -17.34 16.66 -16.78
N GLY A 152 -17.38 16.06 -17.98
CA GLY A 152 -18.00 16.66 -19.16
C GLY A 152 -19.51 16.91 -19.01
N LEU A 153 -20.22 15.97 -18.37
CA LEU A 153 -21.65 16.10 -18.07
C LEU A 153 -21.90 17.20 -17.03
N GLU A 154 -21.10 17.26 -15.97
CA GLU A 154 -21.18 18.33 -14.97
C GLU A 154 -20.95 19.71 -15.62
N ALA A 155 -19.92 19.83 -16.47
CA ALA A 155 -19.65 21.06 -17.19
C ALA A 155 -20.78 21.44 -18.15
N ALA A 156 -21.42 20.46 -18.80
CA ALA A 156 -22.55 20.69 -19.69
C ALA A 156 -23.80 21.15 -18.92
N TRP A 157 -24.07 20.54 -17.77
CA TRP A 157 -25.15 20.94 -16.87
C TRP A 157 -24.98 22.39 -16.40
N LEU A 158 -23.79 22.77 -15.93
CA LEU A 158 -23.49 24.13 -15.50
C LEU A 158 -23.67 25.16 -16.62
N ARG A 159 -23.24 24.84 -17.85
CA ARG A 159 -23.47 25.69 -19.02
C ARG A 159 -24.96 25.88 -19.30
N LEU A 160 -25.74 24.80 -19.31
CA LEU A 160 -27.18 24.85 -19.54
C LEU A 160 -27.87 25.71 -18.47
N GLN A 161 -27.54 25.49 -17.19
CA GLN A 161 -28.09 26.26 -16.08
C GLN A 161 -27.76 27.75 -16.21
N ALA A 162 -26.52 28.09 -16.59
CA ALA A 162 -26.11 29.48 -16.81
C ALA A 162 -26.89 30.12 -17.97
N THR A 163 -27.07 29.41 -19.10
CA THR A 163 -27.83 29.89 -20.25
C THR A 163 -29.31 30.10 -19.92
N LEU A 164 -29.94 29.13 -19.26
CA LEU A 164 -31.34 29.23 -18.83
C LEU A 164 -31.54 30.39 -17.84
N SER A 165 -30.65 30.52 -16.87
CA SER A 165 -30.69 31.64 -15.90
C SER A 165 -30.54 33.00 -16.60
N ALA A 166 -29.67 33.09 -17.62
CA ALA A 166 -29.50 34.31 -18.40
C ALA A 166 -30.73 34.63 -19.28
N ALA A 167 -31.38 33.61 -19.84
CA ALA A 167 -32.60 33.78 -20.62
C ALA A 167 -33.77 34.26 -19.73
N LEU A 168 -33.95 33.65 -18.56
CA LEU A 168 -34.99 34.03 -17.59
C LEU A 168 -34.79 35.47 -17.09
N ARG A 169 -33.57 35.87 -16.74
CA ARG A 169 -33.27 37.26 -16.32
C ARG A 169 -33.55 38.30 -17.42
N ARG A 170 -33.34 37.95 -18.70
CA ARG A 170 -33.67 38.85 -19.82
C ARG A 170 -35.17 39.02 -20.00
N ASP A 171 -35.94 37.97 -19.75
CA ASP A 171 -37.41 37.97 -19.83
C ASP A 171 -38.02 38.79 -18.67
N GLU A 172 -37.49 38.64 -17.45
CA GLU A 172 -37.88 39.46 -16.29
C GLU A 172 -37.58 40.96 -16.48
N ALA A 173 -36.43 41.30 -17.06
CA ALA A 173 -36.07 42.68 -17.39
C ALA A 173 -36.97 43.28 -18.49
N ALA A 174 -37.64 42.45 -19.29
CA ALA A 174 -38.60 42.86 -20.31
C ALA A 174 -40.04 43.01 -19.76
N GLY A 175 -40.26 42.79 -18.45
CA GLY A 175 -41.49 43.15 -17.75
C GLY A 175 -42.69 42.19 -17.94
N GLY A 176 -42.46 40.96 -18.39
CA GLY A 176 -43.53 39.96 -18.58
C GLY A 176 -43.21 38.60 -17.93
N ILE A 177 -44.25 37.86 -17.52
CA ILE A 177 -44.11 36.49 -17.00
C ILE A 177 -43.39 35.63 -18.06
N PRO A 178 -42.34 34.86 -17.70
CA PRO A 178 -41.52 34.22 -18.68
C PRO A 178 -42.29 33.25 -19.58
N ARG A 179 -42.17 33.40 -20.90
CA ARG A 179 -42.95 32.60 -21.87
C ARG A 179 -42.65 31.10 -21.77
N ALA A 180 -41.45 30.75 -21.29
CA ALA A 180 -40.99 29.37 -21.05
C ALA A 180 -41.68 28.66 -19.85
N LEU A 181 -42.25 29.41 -18.91
CA LEU A 181 -43.00 28.86 -17.77
C LEU A 181 -44.51 28.78 -18.03
N ARG A 182 -44.99 29.31 -19.16
CA ARG A 182 -46.43 29.33 -19.48
C ARG A 182 -46.94 27.99 -20.01
N ALA A 183 -46.15 27.29 -20.82
CA ALA A 183 -46.53 25.98 -21.36
C ALA A 183 -46.65 24.86 -20.30
N PRO A 184 -45.72 24.69 -19.34
CA PRO A 184 -45.82 23.60 -18.36
C PRO A 184 -46.93 23.78 -17.31
N LEU A 185 -47.39 25.02 -17.08
CA LEU A 185 -48.45 25.32 -16.09
C LEU A 185 -49.86 25.21 -16.68
N GLU A 186 -50.03 25.35 -17.99
CA GLU A 186 -51.31 25.09 -18.65
C GLU A 186 -51.58 23.58 -18.79
N ASP A 187 -50.55 22.79 -19.15
CA ASP A 187 -50.64 21.32 -19.19
C ASP A 187 -50.96 20.69 -17.83
N ALA A 188 -50.46 21.28 -16.73
CA ALA A 188 -50.75 20.80 -15.36
C ALA A 188 -52.15 21.16 -14.87
N ARG A 189 -52.84 22.10 -15.53
CA ARG A 189 -54.16 22.61 -15.11
C ARG A 189 -55.31 21.98 -15.91
N GLU A 190 -55.03 21.40 -17.08
CA GLU A 190 -55.96 20.55 -17.85
C GLU A 190 -55.95 19.07 -17.40
N ALA A 191 -55.00 18.67 -16.56
CA ALA A 191 -54.84 17.29 -16.07
C ALA A 191 -55.53 16.98 -14.72
N VAL A 192 -56.42 17.86 -14.23
CA VAL A 192 -57.30 17.66 -13.05
C VAL A 192 -58.75 17.80 -13.46
#